data_AF-A0AAU9V4R3-F1
#
_entry.id   AF-A0AAU9V4R3-F1
#
_cell.length_a   1.000
_cell.length_b   1.000
_cell.length_c   1.000
_cell.angle_alpha   90.00
_cell.angle_beta   90.00
_cell.angle_gamma   90.00
#
_symmetry.space_group_name_H-M   'P 1'
#
loop_
_entity.id
_entity.type
_entity.pdbx_description
1 polymer ?
#
loop_
_entity_poly.entity_id
_entity_poly.type
_entity_poly.pdbx_seq_one_letter_code
_entity_poly.pdbx_strand_id
1 'polypeptide(L)'
;MDRLVFTSSHGNHYQFACCSVQEPAIQSKSKKEKTEAEGGSSSTSSEAEENINDESCGQIGQGVGAAGISINRDEYLQAYRDLMFDRNQAQIKNNLLHRRLAEYYKKRKLEHVLKPLENVPHLEEKYQQKLLTYQELKEKEEIEIADIKSKLDVVQVQYADKLEHVENRFNALQNHERNTGIGLIYSKKGKPIADKTVERLLTLQRRKCEQASALCLRYIRARNAVNELDSIVRKLEMIAPGLNVAQYEQLYIDKQNYLSKIEEREDELIKNRVNCTEHNQMLAHIREKMHHTEEVIDFAECDFGDAEIELIRAREELGEIKSKRDHLRWSLEAERMKAGLLTRKDLLRDFQDATDEVVKLKEKKKQLESQINETTKLVREARRRMQMNQTINAESNNDSQMLL
;
A
#
# COMPACT_ATOMS: atom_id res chain seq x y z
N MET A 1 -31.38 10.57 24.64
CA MET A 1 -31.86 9.48 23.78
C MET A 1 -31.81 9.98 22.34
N ASP A 2 -31.38 9.12 21.43
CA ASP A 2 -31.34 9.24 19.96
C ASP A 2 -30.28 10.22 19.41
N ARG A 3 -29.14 9.85 18.81
CA ARG A 3 -28.69 8.78 17.88
C ARG A 3 -29.40 8.76 16.52
N LEU A 4 -28.70 9.27 15.50
CA LEU A 4 -28.66 8.91 14.06
C LEU A 4 -27.78 9.99 13.39
N VAL A 5 -26.54 9.81 12.88
CA VAL A 5 -25.91 8.83 11.96
C VAL A 5 -26.56 8.77 10.57
N PHE A 6 -25.86 9.32 9.55
CA PHE A 6 -25.59 8.80 8.19
C PHE A 6 -24.90 9.92 7.37
N THR A 7 -23.57 9.94 7.19
CA THR A 7 -22.70 9.33 6.13
C THR A 7 -22.78 9.92 4.71
N SER A 8 -21.58 10.22 4.16
CA SER A 8 -21.12 9.92 2.78
C SER A 8 -21.75 10.74 1.63
N SER A 9 -21.10 11.19 0.55
CA SER A 9 -19.81 10.95 -0.11
C SER A 9 -19.64 12.01 -1.21
N HIS A 10 -18.40 12.25 -1.66
CA HIS A 10 -17.89 12.65 -2.99
C HIS A 10 -16.62 13.49 -2.71
N GLY A 11 -15.38 13.05 -2.94
CA GLY A 11 -14.87 12.09 -3.92
C GLY A 11 -13.87 12.82 -4.82
N ASN A 12 -12.75 13.27 -4.27
CA ASN A 12 -11.65 13.85 -5.06
C ASN A 12 -10.49 12.86 -5.12
N HIS A 13 -10.31 12.30 -6.33
CA HIS A 13 -9.16 11.54 -6.76
C HIS A 13 -7.87 12.35 -6.58
N TYR A 14 -6.96 11.85 -5.75
CA TYR A 14 -5.54 12.13 -5.89
C TYR A 14 -4.80 10.82 -6.10
N GLN A 15 -4.20 10.73 -7.29
CA GLN A 15 -3.48 9.61 -7.83
C GLN A 15 -2.08 9.60 -7.21
N PHE A 16 -1.74 8.50 -6.52
CA PHE A 16 -0.39 8.24 -6.04
C PHE A 16 0.57 8.09 -7.23
N ALA A 17 1.50 9.02 -7.37
CA ALA A 17 2.67 8.86 -8.23
C ALA A 17 3.86 8.45 -7.37
N CYS A 18 4.33 7.21 -7.55
CA CYS A 18 5.63 6.75 -7.07
C CYS A 18 6.74 7.63 -7.66
N CYS A 19 7.56 8.26 -6.82
CA CYS A 19 8.79 8.89 -7.25
C CYS A 19 9.98 8.05 -6.75
N SER A 20 10.45 7.17 -7.63
CA SER A 20 11.71 6.44 -7.50
C SER A 20 12.89 7.41 -7.63
N VAL A 21 13.78 7.39 -6.65
CA VAL A 21 15.07 8.07 -6.66
C VAL A 21 15.99 7.37 -7.66
N GLN A 22 16.44 8.10 -8.68
CA GLN A 22 17.48 7.64 -9.63
C GLN A 22 18.48 8.78 -9.89
N GLU A 23 19.75 8.46 -9.67
CA GLU A 23 20.94 9.27 -9.96
C GLU A 23 21.06 9.60 -11.46
N PRO A 24 21.57 10.78 -11.85
CA PRO A 24 22.03 11.00 -13.21
C PRO A 24 23.55 10.85 -13.32
N ALA A 25 23.99 9.71 -13.85
CA ALA A 25 25.27 9.56 -14.53
C ALA A 25 25.10 9.96 -16.00
N ILE A 26 25.70 11.07 -16.41
CA ILE A 26 25.73 11.50 -17.82
C ILE A 26 27.04 11.01 -18.44
N GLN A 27 26.93 9.96 -19.25
CA GLN A 27 27.91 9.60 -20.27
C GLN A 27 27.30 9.90 -21.64
N SER A 28 27.90 10.80 -22.40
CA SER A 28 27.64 10.95 -23.83
C SER A 28 28.91 10.70 -24.63
N LYS A 29 28.91 9.61 -25.41
CA LYS A 29 29.86 9.30 -26.48
C LYS A 29 29.35 9.86 -27.81
N SER A 30 30.22 10.50 -28.59
CA SER A 30 30.25 10.46 -30.08
C SER A 30 31.50 11.23 -30.54
N LYS A 31 32.66 10.59 -30.79
CA LYS A 31 33.13 10.00 -32.07
C LYS A 31 32.89 10.88 -33.33
N LYS A 32 33.99 11.53 -33.78
CA LYS A 32 34.68 11.49 -35.11
C LYS A 32 33.81 11.10 -36.33
N GLU A 33 33.89 11.74 -37.51
CA GLU A 33 35.09 12.14 -38.28
C GLU A 33 34.74 12.95 -39.55
N LYS A 34 35.72 13.75 -40.06
CA LYS A 34 36.03 14.17 -41.46
C LYS A 34 35.10 15.18 -42.18
N THR A 35 35.57 16.15 -42.99
CA THR A 35 36.82 16.31 -43.80
C THR A 35 36.97 17.77 -44.29
N GLU A 36 38.24 18.19 -44.56
CA GLU A 36 38.72 19.09 -45.65
C GLU A 36 38.28 20.59 -45.70
N ALA A 37 39.08 21.61 -46.05
CA ALA A 37 40.45 21.71 -46.60
C ALA A 37 41.05 23.14 -46.41
N GLU A 38 42.38 23.22 -46.63
CA GLU A 38 43.19 24.37 -47.10
C GLU A 38 43.59 25.47 -46.09
N GLY A 39 44.86 25.90 -45.97
CA GLY A 39 46.09 25.48 -46.63
C GLY A 39 47.27 26.39 -46.24
N GLY A 40 48.42 25.77 -46.00
CA GLY A 40 49.78 26.33 -46.12
C GLY A 40 50.30 27.18 -44.96
N SER A 41 51.58 27.15 -44.59
CA SER A 41 52.71 26.26 -44.85
C SER A 41 53.85 26.77 -43.98
N SER A 42 54.62 25.85 -43.39
CA SER A 42 56.08 25.89 -43.10
C SER A 42 56.68 27.09 -42.34
N SER A 43 57.80 27.03 -41.62
CA SER A 43 58.67 26.01 -41.06
C SER A 43 59.83 26.80 -40.42
N THR A 44 60.35 26.30 -39.29
CA THR A 44 61.77 26.29 -38.91
C THR A 44 62.57 27.60 -38.80
N SER A 45 63.06 27.83 -37.57
CA SER A 45 64.43 28.28 -37.21
C SER A 45 65.48 28.02 -38.30
N SER A 46 66.53 28.78 -38.54
CA SER A 46 67.44 29.66 -37.79
C SER A 46 68.07 30.57 -38.87
N GLU A 47 68.76 31.68 -38.63
CA GLU A 47 70.07 31.84 -38.01
C GLU A 47 70.54 33.28 -38.31
N ALA A 48 71.66 33.65 -37.72
CA ALA A 48 72.17 34.99 -37.48
C ALA A 48 72.82 35.71 -38.68
N GLU A 49 73.26 36.94 -38.38
CA GLU A 49 74.29 37.75 -39.05
C GLU A 49 73.86 38.49 -40.31
N GLU A 50 74.36 39.68 -40.64
CA GLU A 50 75.03 40.79 -39.97
C GLU A 50 75.03 41.89 -41.05
N ASN A 51 75.10 43.15 -40.61
CA ASN A 51 75.87 44.22 -41.27
C ASN A 51 75.36 44.96 -42.53
N ILE A 52 75.26 46.28 -42.32
CA ILE A 52 75.89 47.39 -43.09
C ILE A 52 75.03 48.19 -44.08
N ASN A 53 74.87 49.46 -43.68
CA ASN A 53 74.86 50.74 -44.39
C ASN A 53 73.87 51.05 -45.52
N ASP A 54 72.97 51.97 -45.17
CA ASP A 54 72.91 53.38 -45.58
C ASP A 54 72.87 53.82 -47.06
N GLU A 55 71.89 54.72 -47.26
CA GLU A 55 71.73 55.76 -48.29
C GLU A 55 71.40 55.38 -49.75
N SER A 56 70.19 55.74 -50.21
CA SER A 56 70.00 56.87 -51.14
C SER A 56 68.55 57.05 -51.65
N CYS A 57 68.00 58.24 -51.35
CA CYS A 57 67.26 59.18 -52.19
C CYS A 57 65.95 58.82 -52.95
N GLY A 58 64.96 59.72 -52.82
CA GLY A 58 63.89 59.97 -53.82
C GLY A 58 62.48 60.04 -53.23
N GLN A 59 62.13 61.07 -52.45
CA GLN A 59 61.32 62.23 -52.89
C GLN A 59 60.12 61.90 -53.80
N ILE A 60 58.90 62.14 -53.31
CA ILE A 60 57.90 63.08 -53.85
C ILE A 60 56.82 63.24 -52.76
N GLY A 61 56.64 64.48 -52.28
CA GLY A 61 55.69 64.81 -51.23
C GLY A 61 54.31 65.21 -51.74
N GLN A 62 53.38 65.40 -50.80
CA GLN A 62 52.48 66.57 -50.73
C GLN A 62 51.63 66.46 -49.46
N GLY A 63 51.72 67.48 -48.61
CA GLY A 63 51.26 67.44 -47.23
C GLY A 63 49.83 67.90 -46.98
N VAL A 64 49.38 67.67 -45.75
CA VAL A 64 48.45 68.50 -45.00
C VAL A 64 48.88 68.44 -43.53
N GLY A 65 49.05 69.60 -42.91
CA GLY A 65 49.70 69.77 -41.60
C GLY A 65 48.96 69.10 -40.45
N ALA A 66 49.69 68.25 -39.71
CA ALA A 66 49.31 67.84 -38.38
C ALA A 66 49.50 69.03 -37.43
N ALA A 67 48.41 69.50 -36.81
CA ALA A 67 48.51 70.26 -35.58
C ALA A 67 49.25 69.38 -34.57
N GLY A 68 50.49 69.77 -34.26
CA GLY A 68 51.37 69.00 -33.41
C GLY A 68 50.77 68.85 -32.02
N ILE A 69 50.33 67.64 -31.69
CA ILE A 69 50.32 67.18 -30.31
C ILE A 69 51.78 67.30 -29.90
N SER A 70 52.13 68.31 -29.10
CA SER A 70 53.44 68.41 -28.47
C SER A 70 53.52 67.33 -27.38
N ILE A 71 53.63 66.08 -27.81
CA ILE A 71 54.02 64.98 -26.95
C ILE A 71 55.43 65.33 -26.52
N ASN A 72 55.58 65.87 -25.31
CA ASN A 72 56.88 66.11 -24.70
C ASN A 72 57.58 64.77 -24.58
N ARG A 73 58.41 64.47 -25.58
CA ARG A 73 59.18 63.24 -25.66
C ARG A 73 59.97 63.01 -24.38
N ASP A 74 60.47 64.07 -23.77
CA ASP A 74 61.26 64.01 -22.55
C ASP A 74 60.43 63.64 -21.30
N GLU A 75 59.21 64.14 -21.15
CA GLU A 75 58.31 63.77 -20.04
C GLU A 75 57.88 62.30 -20.14
N TYR A 76 57.57 61.82 -21.35
CA TYR A 76 57.28 60.40 -21.59
C TYR A 76 58.50 59.50 -21.37
N LEU A 77 59.68 59.94 -21.79
CA LEU A 77 60.93 59.21 -21.52
C LEU A 77 61.24 59.16 -20.03
N GLN A 78 60.95 60.23 -19.30
CA GLN A 78 61.13 60.27 -17.85
C GLN A 78 60.12 59.36 -17.14
N ALA A 79 58.84 59.44 -17.49
CA ALA A 79 57.82 58.53 -16.99
C ALA A 79 58.14 57.06 -17.31
N TYR A 80 58.68 56.77 -18.50
CA TYR A 80 59.15 55.44 -18.86
C TYR A 80 60.33 54.99 -18.00
N ARG A 81 61.32 55.86 -17.74
CA ARG A 81 62.43 55.55 -16.83
C ARG A 81 61.94 55.27 -15.41
N ASP A 82 61.01 56.06 -14.91
CA ASP A 82 60.45 55.92 -13.56
C ASP A 82 59.63 54.62 -13.46
N LEU A 83 58.76 54.35 -14.43
CA LEU A 83 58.00 53.08 -14.50
C LEU A 83 58.92 51.86 -14.67
N MET A 84 60.01 51.99 -15.44
CA MET A 84 61.01 50.94 -15.57
C MET A 84 61.76 50.70 -14.26
N PHE A 85 62.07 51.76 -13.52
CA PHE A 85 62.66 51.66 -12.19
C PHE A 85 61.70 50.97 -11.22
N ASP A 86 60.43 51.36 -11.19
CA ASP A 86 59.40 50.75 -10.35
C ASP A 86 59.15 49.29 -10.72
N ARG A 87 59.11 48.97 -12.03
CA ARG A 87 59.02 47.59 -12.52
C ARG A 87 60.20 46.77 -12.04
N ASN A 88 61.42 47.30 -12.15
CA ASN A 88 62.63 46.62 -11.67
C ASN A 88 62.59 46.43 -10.15
N GLN A 89 62.14 47.43 -9.40
CA GLN A 89 62.02 47.34 -7.95
C GLN A 89 60.97 46.29 -7.53
N ALA A 90 59.82 46.28 -8.19
CA ALA A 90 58.77 45.29 -7.99
C ALA A 90 59.26 43.88 -8.36
N GLN A 91 60.01 43.74 -9.45
CA GLN A 91 60.60 42.48 -9.87
C GLN A 91 61.63 41.96 -8.85
N ILE A 92 62.48 42.83 -8.29
CA ILE A 92 63.43 42.47 -7.22
C ILE A 92 62.68 42.00 -5.96
N LYS A 93 61.65 42.74 -5.54
CA LYS A 93 60.82 42.38 -4.38
C LYS A 93 60.10 41.04 -4.60
N ASN A 94 59.50 40.85 -5.77
CA ASN A 94 58.80 39.64 -6.16
C ASN A 94 59.76 38.43 -6.17
N ASN A 95 60.95 38.57 -6.75
CA ASN A 95 61.99 37.54 -6.71
C ASN A 95 62.43 37.18 -5.29
N LEU A 96 62.58 38.18 -4.41
CA LEU A 96 62.92 37.96 -3.00
C LEU A 96 61.82 37.18 -2.27
N LEU A 97 60.55 37.53 -2.50
CA LEU A 97 59.40 36.83 -1.93
C LEU A 97 59.28 35.40 -2.45
N HIS A 98 59.49 35.17 -3.75
CA HIS A 98 59.53 33.81 -4.31
C HIS A 98 60.64 32.96 -3.69
N ARG A 99 61.84 33.51 -3.48
CA ARG A 99 62.93 32.80 -2.76
C ARG A 99 62.53 32.47 -1.32
N ARG A 100 61.95 33.43 -0.59
CA ARG A 100 61.51 33.23 0.80
C ARG A 100 60.39 32.18 0.91
N LEU A 101 59.46 32.18 -0.03
CA LEU A 101 58.40 31.17 -0.16
C LEU A 101 58.98 29.78 -0.46
N ALA A 102 59.92 29.68 -1.40
CA ALA A 102 60.60 28.43 -1.72
C ALA A 102 61.32 27.85 -0.50
N GLU A 103 62.03 28.69 0.27
CA GLU A 103 62.65 28.28 1.53
C GLU A 103 61.64 27.83 2.58
N TYR A 104 60.52 28.54 2.71
CA TYR A 104 59.45 28.19 3.65
C TYR A 104 58.83 26.83 3.34
N TYR A 105 58.51 26.56 2.06
CA TYR A 105 57.96 25.28 1.63
C TYR A 105 58.97 24.13 1.77
N LYS A 106 60.25 24.38 1.49
CA LYS A 106 61.33 23.40 1.70
C LYS A 106 61.49 23.03 3.18
N LYS A 107 61.47 24.02 4.10
CA LYS A 107 61.56 23.79 5.55
C LYS A 107 60.40 22.95 6.11
N ARG A 108 59.21 23.06 5.52
CA ARG A 108 58.00 22.32 5.93
C ARG A 108 57.76 21.01 5.17
N LYS A 109 58.70 20.56 4.31
CA LYS A 109 58.57 19.36 3.44
C LYS A 109 57.34 19.39 2.52
N LEU A 110 56.94 20.58 2.05
CA LEU A 110 55.81 20.79 1.13
C LEU A 110 56.30 20.78 -0.34
N GLU A 111 57.09 19.78 -0.73
CA GLU A 111 57.74 19.71 -2.05
C GLU A 111 56.74 19.55 -3.22
N HIS A 112 55.51 19.13 -2.93
CA HIS A 112 54.43 19.04 -3.91
C HIS A 112 53.97 20.40 -4.44
N VAL A 113 54.19 21.50 -3.70
CA VAL A 113 53.81 22.88 -4.10
C VAL A 113 54.81 23.47 -5.11
N LEU A 114 56.04 22.92 -5.16
CA LEU A 114 57.11 23.37 -6.07
C LEU A 114 57.13 22.61 -7.40
N LYS A 115 56.24 21.62 -7.59
CA LYS A 115 56.11 20.91 -8.85
C LYS A 115 55.53 21.86 -9.90
N PRO A 116 56.09 21.93 -11.13
CA PRO A 116 55.49 22.67 -12.22
C PRO A 116 54.04 22.21 -12.40
N LEU A 117 53.09 23.13 -12.22
CA LEU A 117 51.68 22.78 -12.35
C LEU A 117 51.39 22.46 -13.82
N GLU A 118 50.96 21.25 -14.14
CA GLU A 118 50.34 20.96 -15.44
C GLU A 118 49.09 21.84 -15.56
N ASN A 119 49.00 22.63 -16.65
CA ASN A 119 47.98 23.65 -16.94
C ASN A 119 48.17 25.05 -16.29
N VAL A 120 49.41 25.57 -16.28
CA VAL A 120 49.74 26.98 -15.94
C VAL A 120 48.80 28.03 -16.58
N PRO A 121 48.49 28.01 -17.89
CA PRO A 121 47.63 29.05 -18.49
C PRO A 121 46.19 29.03 -17.96
N HIS A 122 45.63 27.84 -17.71
CA HIS A 122 44.27 27.70 -17.15
C HIS A 122 44.20 28.16 -15.68
N LEU A 123 45.28 28.02 -14.92
CA LEU A 123 45.38 28.55 -13.55
C LEU A 123 45.51 30.07 -13.53
N GLU A 124 46.24 30.63 -14.49
CA GLU A 124 46.38 32.07 -14.68
C GLU A 124 45.04 32.70 -15.08
N GLU A 125 44.31 32.12 -16.04
CA GLU A 125 42.96 32.55 -16.41
C GLU A 125 41.99 32.49 -15.21
N LYS A 126 42.05 31.42 -14.41
CA LYS A 126 41.23 31.30 -13.20
C LYS A 126 41.61 32.34 -12.13
N TYR A 127 42.89 32.69 -12.03
CA TYR A 127 43.36 33.75 -11.14
C TYR A 127 42.89 35.12 -11.62
N GLN A 128 42.97 35.39 -12.93
CA GLN A 128 42.46 36.62 -13.54
C GLN A 128 40.95 36.75 -13.34
N GLN A 129 40.18 35.69 -13.55
CA GLN A 129 38.74 35.66 -13.25
C GLN A 129 38.46 36.00 -11.78
N LYS A 130 39.23 35.43 -10.83
CA LYS A 130 39.10 35.77 -9.42
C LYS A 130 39.43 37.24 -9.13
N LEU A 131 40.46 37.79 -9.78
CA LEU A 131 40.84 39.19 -9.62
C LEU A 131 39.74 40.12 -10.13
N LEU A 132 39.12 39.79 -11.26
CA LEU A 132 37.96 40.52 -11.80
C LEU A 132 36.77 40.45 -10.85
N THR A 133 36.41 39.26 -10.34
CA THR A 133 35.32 39.15 -9.36
C THR A 133 35.61 39.93 -8.07
N TYR A 134 36.86 39.99 -7.64
CA TYR A 134 37.25 40.78 -6.48
C TYR A 134 37.15 42.28 -6.76
N GLN A 135 37.54 42.72 -7.96
CA GLN A 135 37.37 44.09 -8.39
C GLN A 135 35.88 44.48 -8.44
N GLU A 136 35.02 43.63 -9.01
CA GLU A 136 33.57 43.86 -9.00
C GLU A 136 32.99 43.97 -7.59
N LEU A 137 33.48 43.13 -6.65
CA LEU A 137 33.06 43.21 -5.25
C LEU A 137 33.52 44.49 -4.58
N LYS A 138 34.76 44.93 -4.86
CA LYS A 138 35.29 46.21 -4.39
C LYS A 138 34.49 47.40 -4.91
N GLU A 139 34.20 47.42 -6.20
CA GLU A 139 33.41 48.50 -6.82
C GLU A 139 31.99 48.54 -6.23
N LYS A 140 31.36 47.37 -6.01
CA LYS A 140 30.06 47.28 -5.31
C LYS A 140 30.13 47.83 -3.88
N GLU A 141 31.14 47.44 -3.12
CA GLU A 141 31.35 47.95 -1.76
C GLU A 141 31.52 49.47 -1.75
N GLU A 142 32.32 50.02 -2.67
CA GLU A 142 32.53 51.47 -2.78
C GLU A 142 31.24 52.22 -3.11
N ILE A 143 30.43 51.69 -4.03
CA ILE A 143 29.11 52.24 -4.37
C ILE A 143 28.16 52.17 -3.16
N GLU A 144 28.07 51.02 -2.48
CA GLU A 144 27.22 50.85 -1.30
C GLU A 144 27.62 51.79 -0.16
N ILE A 145 28.93 51.97 0.09
CA ILE A 145 29.44 52.90 1.08
C ILE A 145 29.10 54.35 0.69
N ALA A 146 29.26 54.73 -0.57
CA ALA A 146 28.91 56.06 -1.05
C ALA A 146 27.40 56.33 -0.90
N ASP A 147 26.56 55.35 -1.23
CA ASP A 147 25.12 55.41 -1.07
C ASP A 147 24.71 55.54 0.39
N ILE A 148 25.30 54.76 1.29
CA ILE A 148 25.03 54.84 2.73
C ILE A 148 25.44 56.21 3.28
N LYS A 149 26.62 56.72 2.88
CA LYS A 149 27.09 58.04 3.29
C LYS A 149 26.14 59.14 2.84
N SER A 150 25.73 59.15 1.56
CA SER A 150 24.80 60.16 1.06
C SER A 150 23.45 60.14 1.81
N LYS A 151 22.92 58.94 2.11
CA LYS A 151 21.69 58.79 2.89
C LYS A 151 21.87 59.27 4.33
N LEU A 152 23.02 59.01 4.95
CA LEU A 152 23.35 59.47 6.29
C LEU A 152 23.39 61.00 6.34
N ASP A 153 24.05 61.64 5.37
CA ASP A 153 24.16 63.10 5.28
C ASP A 153 22.78 63.74 5.16
N VAL A 154 21.89 63.18 4.32
CA VAL A 154 20.51 63.64 4.19
C VAL A 154 19.76 63.56 5.53
N VAL A 155 19.88 62.45 6.25
CA VAL A 155 19.22 62.29 7.55
C VAL A 155 19.80 63.25 8.59
N GLN A 156 21.11 63.50 8.56
CA GLN A 156 21.79 64.39 9.48
C GLN A 156 21.37 65.86 9.27
N VAL A 157 21.28 66.31 8.02
CA VAL A 157 20.75 67.65 7.68
C VAL A 157 19.30 67.77 8.15
N GLN A 158 18.44 66.80 7.81
CA GLN A 158 17.05 66.82 8.26
C GLN A 158 16.89 66.82 9.78
N TYR A 159 17.78 66.13 10.50
CA TYR A 159 17.79 66.13 11.96
C TYR A 159 18.20 67.49 12.51
N ALA A 160 19.25 68.11 11.96
CA ALA A 160 19.70 69.43 12.37
C ALA A 160 18.60 70.49 12.15
N ASP A 161 17.97 70.50 10.98
CA ASP A 161 16.88 71.43 10.65
C ASP A 161 15.69 71.28 11.61
N LYS A 162 15.30 70.03 11.91
CA LYS A 162 14.21 69.75 12.85
C LYS A 162 14.55 70.18 14.26
N LEU A 163 15.79 69.95 14.70
CA LEU A 163 16.26 70.35 16.03
C LEU A 163 16.23 71.87 16.16
N GLU A 164 16.80 72.59 15.18
CA GLU A 164 16.80 74.05 15.16
C GLU A 164 15.38 74.62 15.18
N HIS A 165 14.48 74.07 14.36
CA HIS A 165 13.08 74.50 14.33
C HIS A 165 12.37 74.25 15.68
N VAL A 166 12.62 73.11 16.35
CA VAL A 166 12.05 72.81 17.67
C VAL A 166 12.61 73.75 18.74
N GLU A 167 13.91 74.00 18.75
CA GLU A 167 14.55 74.93 19.69
C GLU A 167 14.04 76.36 19.51
N ASN A 168 13.91 76.83 18.27
CA ASN A 168 13.37 78.14 17.95
C ASN A 168 11.93 78.29 18.43
N ARG A 169 11.06 77.29 18.18
CA ARG A 169 9.67 77.31 18.68
C ARG A 169 9.61 77.25 20.21
N PHE A 170 10.47 76.46 20.84
CA PHE A 170 10.52 76.37 22.30
C PHE A 170 10.98 77.67 22.95
N ASN A 171 11.99 78.33 22.38
CA ASN A 171 12.47 79.63 22.84
C ASN A 171 11.39 80.71 22.63
N ALA A 172 10.68 80.70 21.50
CA ALA A 172 9.55 81.60 21.26
C ALA A 172 8.43 81.42 22.28
N LEU A 173 8.09 80.17 22.63
CA LEU A 173 7.12 79.87 23.68
C LEU A 173 7.58 80.40 25.05
N GLN A 174 8.83 80.15 25.45
CA GLN A 174 9.35 80.68 26.71
C GLN A 174 9.35 82.20 26.76
N ASN A 175 9.66 82.87 25.65
CA ASN A 175 9.61 84.33 25.57
C ASN A 175 8.18 84.84 25.71
N HIS A 176 7.21 84.18 25.08
CA HIS A 176 5.80 84.49 25.24
C HIS A 176 5.32 84.27 26.68
N GLU A 177 5.66 83.14 27.30
CA GLU A 177 5.34 82.84 28.70
C GLU A 177 5.99 83.85 29.66
N ARG A 178 7.22 84.28 29.40
CA ARG A 178 7.91 85.33 30.17
C ARG A 178 7.17 86.66 30.05
N ASN A 179 6.87 87.10 28.84
CA ASN A 179 6.19 88.37 28.57
C ASN A 179 4.79 88.40 29.17
N THR A 180 4.06 87.28 29.10
CA THR A 180 2.74 87.14 29.70
C THR A 180 2.85 87.11 31.23
N GLY A 181 3.88 86.43 31.75
CA GLY A 181 4.18 86.27 33.18
C GLY A 181 4.47 87.57 33.93
N ILE A 182 5.17 88.50 33.27
CA ILE A 182 5.51 89.82 33.82
C ILE A 182 4.22 90.62 34.01
N GLY A 183 3.96 91.07 35.23
CA GLY A 183 2.77 91.86 35.57
C GLY A 183 1.52 91.06 35.96
N LEU A 184 1.56 89.72 36.00
CA LEU A 184 0.48 88.93 36.61
C LEU A 184 0.34 89.22 38.10
N ILE A 185 -0.87 89.12 38.61
CA ILE A 185 -1.21 89.35 40.02
C ILE A 185 -1.71 88.04 40.64
N TYR A 186 -1.26 87.72 41.86
CA TYR A 186 -1.79 86.57 42.60
C TYR A 186 -3.27 86.77 42.94
N SER A 187 -4.15 85.94 42.36
CA SER A 187 -5.61 86.00 42.58
C SER A 187 -6.02 86.03 44.08
N LYS A 188 -5.29 85.34 44.96
CA LYS A 188 -5.58 85.28 46.41
C LYS A 188 -5.00 86.42 47.24
N LYS A 189 -3.97 87.12 46.76
CA LYS A 189 -3.20 88.10 47.56
C LYS A 189 -3.15 89.50 46.94
N GLY A 190 -3.61 89.68 45.70
CA GLY A 190 -3.62 90.96 45.00
C GLY A 190 -2.22 91.56 44.71
N LYS A 191 -1.14 90.85 45.06
CA LYS A 191 0.23 91.30 44.84
C LYS A 191 0.75 90.83 43.47
N PRO A 192 1.54 91.66 42.76
CA PRO A 192 2.17 91.23 41.52
C PRO A 192 3.12 90.05 41.78
N ILE A 193 3.17 89.12 40.83
CA ILE A 193 4.15 88.04 40.82
C ILE A 193 5.51 88.67 40.57
N ALA A 194 6.48 88.39 41.44
CA ALA A 194 7.83 88.90 41.25
C ALA A 194 8.48 88.21 40.04
N ASP A 195 9.15 88.98 39.18
CA ASP A 195 9.81 88.47 37.96
C ASP A 195 10.77 87.30 38.24
N LYS A 196 11.49 87.35 39.37
CA LYS A 196 12.36 86.24 39.84
C LYS A 196 11.60 84.91 40.01
N THR A 197 10.31 84.97 40.35
CA THR A 197 9.45 83.79 40.50
C THR A 197 9.05 83.23 39.13
N VAL A 198 8.76 84.09 38.16
CA VAL A 198 8.46 83.69 36.77
C VAL A 198 9.68 83.02 36.14
N GLU A 199 10.86 83.62 36.28
CA GLU A 199 12.13 83.02 35.81
C GLU A 199 12.42 81.66 36.46
N ARG A 200 12.15 81.52 37.77
CA ARG A 200 12.27 80.24 38.47
C ARG A 200 11.32 79.17 37.92
N LEU A 201 10.10 79.53 37.56
CA LEU A 201 9.14 78.59 36.96
C LEU A 201 9.55 78.18 35.55
N LEU A 202 10.00 79.13 34.72
CA LEU A 202 10.50 78.84 33.36
C LEU A 202 11.74 77.95 33.37
N THR A 203 12.68 78.19 34.28
CA THR A 203 13.86 77.33 34.46
C THR A 203 13.49 75.94 34.94
N LEU A 204 12.49 75.81 35.83
CA LEU A 204 11.98 74.51 36.26
C LEU A 204 11.28 73.77 35.12
N GLN A 205 10.46 74.45 34.33
CA GLN A 205 9.78 73.90 33.15
C GLN A 205 10.81 73.39 32.14
N ARG A 206 11.85 74.18 31.82
CA ARG A 206 12.95 73.76 30.95
C ARG A 206 13.63 72.48 31.45
N ARG A 207 14.02 72.44 32.73
CA ARG A 207 14.62 71.24 33.34
C ARG A 207 13.69 70.03 33.28
N LYS A 208 12.38 70.22 33.46
CA LYS A 208 11.39 69.14 33.36
C LYS A 208 11.20 68.64 31.93
N CYS A 209 11.21 69.53 30.94
CA CYS A 209 11.20 69.15 29.53
C CYS A 209 12.45 68.35 29.15
N GLU A 210 13.64 68.77 29.61
CA GLU A 210 14.91 68.03 29.40
C GLU A 210 14.88 66.64 30.06
N GLN A 211 14.32 66.53 31.28
CA GLN A 211 14.10 65.23 31.94
C GLN A 211 13.13 64.34 31.13
N ALA A 212 12.04 64.90 30.62
CA ALA A 212 11.06 64.16 29.84
C ALA A 212 11.63 63.68 28.50
N SER A 213 12.41 64.50 27.80
CA SER A 213 13.07 64.10 26.55
C SER A 213 14.10 63.01 26.78
N ALA A 214 14.90 63.11 27.86
CA ALA A 214 15.86 62.07 28.24
C ALA A 214 15.17 60.73 28.57
N LEU A 215 14.03 60.76 29.28
CA LEU A 215 13.23 59.57 29.55
C LEU A 215 12.63 58.98 28.27
N CYS A 216 12.12 59.82 27.37
CA CYS A 216 11.58 59.37 26.09
C CYS A 216 12.66 58.67 25.25
N LEU A 217 13.87 59.25 25.16
CA LEU A 217 15.00 58.61 24.49
C LEU A 217 15.38 57.27 25.13
N ARG A 218 15.40 57.20 26.47
CA ARG A 218 15.67 55.94 27.18
C ARG A 218 14.60 54.89 26.88
N TYR A 219 13.33 55.27 26.84
CA TYR A 219 12.23 54.39 26.47
C TYR A 219 12.35 53.89 25.03
N ILE A 220 12.64 54.77 24.08
CA ILE A 220 12.84 54.40 22.66
C ILE A 220 14.00 53.40 22.53
N ARG A 221 15.14 53.66 23.19
CA ARG A 221 16.29 52.74 23.20
C ARG A 221 15.92 51.38 23.78
N ALA A 222 15.23 51.35 24.92
CA ALA A 222 14.79 50.11 25.54
C ALA A 222 13.82 49.34 24.64
N ARG A 223 12.83 50.03 24.05
CA ARG A 223 11.88 49.43 23.11
C ARG A 223 12.57 48.83 21.89
N ASN A 224 13.54 49.54 21.30
CA ASN A 224 14.29 49.04 20.15
C ASN A 224 15.14 47.82 20.53
N ALA A 225 15.81 47.85 21.68
CA ALA A 225 16.57 46.70 22.19
C ALA A 225 15.68 45.48 22.43
N VAL A 226 14.49 45.66 22.98
CA VAL A 226 13.49 44.57 23.14
C VAL A 226 13.08 44.03 21.77
N ASN A 227 12.75 44.89 20.80
CA ASN A 227 12.37 44.44 19.46
C ASN A 227 13.52 43.68 18.75
N GLU A 228 14.77 44.12 18.93
CA GLU A 228 15.94 43.43 18.40
C GLU A 228 16.10 42.05 19.04
N LEU A 229 16.03 41.96 20.37
CA LEU A 229 16.07 40.69 21.09
C LEU A 229 14.92 39.77 20.69
N ASP A 230 13.70 40.28 20.59
CA ASP A 230 12.54 39.51 20.11
C ASP A 230 12.75 38.99 18.69
N SER A 231 13.36 39.79 17.80
CA SER A 231 13.67 39.35 16.45
C SER A 231 14.72 38.24 16.42
N ILE A 232 15.70 38.29 17.34
CA ILE A 232 16.73 37.27 17.50
C ILE A 232 16.10 35.99 18.06
N VAL A 233 15.28 36.10 19.10
CA VAL A 233 14.56 34.98 19.71
C VAL A 233 13.69 34.29 18.65
N ARG A 234 12.90 35.04 17.87
CA ARG A 234 12.09 34.47 16.78
C ARG A 234 12.94 33.76 15.72
N LYS A 235 14.12 34.29 15.38
CA LYS A 235 15.03 33.63 14.44
C LYS A 235 15.62 32.34 15.04
N LEU A 236 15.87 32.30 16.34
CA LEU A 236 16.35 31.10 17.05
C LEU A 236 15.24 30.04 17.21
N GLU A 237 14.00 30.47 17.39
CA GLU A 237 12.82 29.59 17.43
C GLU A 237 12.48 28.97 16.06
N MET A 238 13.00 29.56 14.98
CA MET A 238 12.82 29.07 13.60
C MET A 238 14.05 28.27 13.16
N ILE A 239 13.89 26.97 12.94
CA ILE A 239 14.96 26.11 12.41
C ILE A 239 15.13 26.36 10.90
N ALA A 240 14.03 26.65 10.21
CA ALA A 240 13.99 26.96 8.78
C ALA A 240 12.84 27.97 8.51
N PRO A 241 12.81 28.67 7.36
CA PRO A 241 11.70 29.55 7.03
C PRO A 241 10.37 28.78 7.04
N GLY A 242 9.48 29.13 7.97
CA GLY A 242 8.19 28.46 8.17
C GLY A 242 8.22 27.21 9.06
N LEU A 243 9.37 26.85 9.64
CA LEU A 243 9.51 25.69 10.51
C LEU A 243 10.04 26.10 11.89
N ASN A 244 9.18 25.98 12.89
CA ASN A 244 9.51 26.30 14.28
C ASN A 244 10.02 25.06 15.03
N VAL A 245 10.85 25.26 16.06
CA VAL A 245 11.37 24.19 16.93
C VAL A 245 10.22 23.34 17.51
N ALA A 246 9.13 23.97 17.96
CA ALA A 246 7.98 23.25 18.50
C ALA A 246 7.32 22.30 17.49
N GLN A 247 7.32 22.63 16.19
CA GLN A 247 6.78 21.76 15.16
C GLN A 247 7.68 20.54 14.93
N TYR A 248 9.01 20.72 15.04
CA TYR A 248 9.95 19.62 14.99
C TYR A 248 9.79 18.67 16.18
N GLU A 249 9.61 19.21 17.38
CA GLU A 249 9.33 18.41 18.58
C GLU A 249 8.02 17.63 18.44
N GLN A 250 6.97 18.26 17.91
CA GLN A 250 5.70 17.57 17.63
C GLN A 250 5.88 16.41 16.63
N LEU A 251 6.62 16.64 15.53
CA LEU A 251 6.93 15.58 14.57
C LEU A 251 7.70 14.43 15.20
N TYR A 252 8.59 14.72 16.16
CA TYR A 252 9.33 13.70 16.89
C TYR A 252 8.42 12.86 17.79
N ILE A 253 7.49 13.50 18.51
CA ILE A 253 6.47 12.82 19.32
C ILE A 253 5.58 11.94 18.44
N ASP A 254 5.10 12.48 17.32
CA ASP A 254 4.24 11.75 16.38
C ASP A 254 4.96 10.55 15.80
N LYS A 255 6.23 10.71 15.38
CA LYS A 255 7.07 9.59 14.93
C LYS A 255 7.17 8.49 15.98
N GLN A 256 7.42 8.85 17.24
CA GLN A 256 7.50 7.88 18.32
C GLN A 256 6.17 7.16 18.54
N ASN A 257 5.05 7.89 18.47
CA ASN A 257 3.70 7.32 18.57
C ASN A 257 3.40 6.32 17.44
N TYR A 258 3.78 6.66 16.20
CA TYR A 258 3.62 5.75 15.06
C TYR A 258 4.50 4.51 15.18
N LEU A 259 5.72 4.63 15.70
CA LEU A 259 6.58 3.47 15.96
C LEU A 259 5.94 2.53 16.97
N SER A 260 5.45 3.04 18.12
CA SER A 260 4.74 2.21 19.09
C SER A 260 3.49 1.55 18.51
N LYS A 261 2.74 2.26 17.65
CA LYS A 261 1.59 1.67 16.95
C LYS A 261 1.99 0.55 16.00
N ILE A 262 3.13 0.68 15.31
CA ILE A 262 3.65 -0.36 14.42
C ILE A 262 4.02 -1.59 15.26
N GLU A 263 4.74 -1.41 16.37
CA GLU A 263 5.11 -2.48 17.29
C GLU A 263 3.87 -3.23 17.82
N GLU A 264 2.84 -2.52 18.25
CA GLU A 264 1.57 -3.16 18.67
C GLU A 264 0.91 -3.98 17.55
N ARG A 265 0.93 -3.49 16.30
CA ARG A 265 0.36 -4.24 15.17
C ARG A 265 1.23 -5.46 14.81
N GLU A 266 2.54 -5.34 14.94
CA GLU A 266 3.46 -6.46 14.76
C GLU A 266 3.21 -7.56 15.80
N ASP A 267 3.01 -7.21 17.07
CA ASP A 267 2.63 -8.14 18.13
C ASP A 267 1.28 -8.83 17.84
N GLU A 268 0.27 -8.07 17.39
CA GLU A 268 -1.01 -8.62 16.97
C GLU A 268 -0.88 -9.59 15.78
N LEU A 269 -0.04 -9.25 14.79
CA LEU A 269 0.26 -10.13 13.65
C LEU A 269 0.97 -11.41 14.08
N ILE A 270 1.93 -11.32 14.99
CA ILE A 270 2.61 -12.49 15.56
C ILE A 270 1.60 -13.38 16.25
N LYS A 271 0.74 -12.82 17.11
CA LYS A 271 -0.32 -13.58 17.80
C LYS A 271 -1.26 -14.26 16.80
N ASN A 272 -1.68 -13.57 15.74
CA ASN A 272 -2.54 -14.15 14.71
C ASN A 272 -1.83 -15.31 13.96
N ARG A 273 -0.55 -15.15 13.62
CA ARG A 273 0.24 -16.22 13.00
C ARG A 273 0.31 -17.46 13.90
N VAL A 274 0.55 -17.28 15.21
CA VAL A 274 0.53 -18.39 16.19
C VAL A 274 -0.84 -19.07 16.20
N ASN A 275 -1.94 -18.33 16.33
CA ASN A 275 -3.29 -18.89 16.30
C ASN A 275 -3.56 -19.65 14.98
N CYS A 276 -3.11 -19.14 13.84
CA CYS A 276 -3.26 -19.81 12.55
C CYS A 276 -2.49 -21.14 12.52
N THR A 277 -1.27 -21.19 13.08
CA THR A 277 -0.52 -22.44 13.20
C THR A 277 -1.20 -23.45 14.13
N GLU A 278 -1.76 -23.01 15.26
CA GLU A 278 -2.54 -23.86 16.17
C GLU A 278 -3.79 -24.41 15.49
N HIS A 279 -4.53 -23.56 14.77
CA HIS A 279 -5.71 -23.98 13.99
C HIS A 279 -5.34 -25.00 12.90
N ASN A 280 -4.20 -24.81 12.22
CA ASN A 280 -3.73 -25.78 11.22
C ASN A 280 -3.38 -27.14 11.86
N GLN A 281 -2.79 -27.15 13.05
CA GLN A 281 -2.54 -28.39 13.81
C GLN A 281 -3.86 -29.07 14.20
N MET A 282 -4.86 -28.30 14.69
CA MET A 282 -6.19 -28.85 14.98
C MET A 282 -6.86 -29.44 13.74
N LEU A 283 -6.79 -28.76 12.60
CA LEU A 283 -7.31 -29.28 11.33
C LEU A 283 -6.60 -30.57 10.90
N ALA A 284 -5.29 -30.68 11.11
CA ALA A 284 -4.55 -31.91 10.86
C ALA A 284 -5.06 -33.06 11.72
N HIS A 285 -5.24 -32.84 13.03
CA HIS A 285 -5.81 -33.85 13.94
C HIS A 285 -7.24 -34.24 13.57
N ILE A 286 -8.07 -33.30 13.12
CA ILE A 286 -9.43 -33.59 12.65
C ILE A 286 -9.38 -34.49 11.42
N ARG A 287 -8.49 -34.20 10.44
CA ARG A 287 -8.32 -35.04 9.25
C ARG A 287 -7.86 -36.45 9.61
N GLU A 288 -6.92 -36.58 10.53
CA GLU A 288 -6.43 -37.89 10.99
C GLU A 288 -7.55 -38.70 11.66
N LYS A 289 -8.33 -38.07 12.55
CA LYS A 289 -9.49 -38.73 13.16
C LYS A 289 -10.56 -39.12 12.15
N MET A 290 -10.83 -38.25 11.19
CA MET A 290 -11.79 -38.52 10.11
C MET A 290 -11.34 -39.72 9.28
N HIS A 291 -10.07 -39.77 8.88
CA HIS A 291 -9.52 -40.90 8.14
C HIS A 291 -9.60 -42.21 8.93
N HIS A 292 -9.27 -42.18 10.22
CA HIS A 292 -9.44 -43.35 11.08
C HIS A 292 -10.91 -43.80 11.17
N THR A 293 -11.86 -42.87 11.28
CA THR A 293 -13.28 -43.23 11.30
C THR A 293 -13.77 -43.78 9.95
N GLU A 294 -13.25 -43.29 8.82
CA GLU A 294 -13.52 -43.86 7.49
C GLU A 294 -13.03 -45.30 7.42
N GLU A 295 -11.80 -45.58 7.86
CA GLU A 295 -11.28 -46.96 7.92
C GLU A 295 -12.16 -47.87 8.77
N VAL A 296 -12.63 -47.41 9.94
CA VAL A 296 -13.55 -48.20 10.80
C VAL A 296 -14.89 -48.46 10.12
N ILE A 297 -15.41 -47.50 9.35
CA ILE A 297 -16.63 -47.68 8.56
C ILE A 297 -16.40 -48.75 7.49
N ASP A 298 -15.30 -48.68 6.73
CA ASP A 298 -14.97 -49.66 5.70
C ASP A 298 -14.89 -51.09 6.27
N PHE A 299 -14.26 -51.25 7.45
CA PHE A 299 -14.23 -52.54 8.14
C PHE A 299 -15.64 -53.02 8.55
N ALA A 300 -16.47 -52.14 9.11
CA ALA A 300 -17.83 -52.48 9.50
C ALA A 300 -18.72 -52.84 8.29
N GLU A 301 -18.51 -52.19 7.14
CA GLU A 301 -19.19 -52.52 5.89
C GLU A 301 -18.77 -53.91 5.37
N CYS A 302 -17.50 -54.28 5.51
CA CYS A 302 -17.02 -55.62 5.18
C CYS A 302 -17.67 -56.68 6.09
N ASP A 303 -17.65 -56.47 7.41
CA ASP A 303 -18.28 -57.37 8.39
C ASP A 303 -19.79 -57.53 8.13
N PHE A 304 -20.47 -56.43 7.76
CA PHE A 304 -21.87 -56.45 7.38
C PHE A 304 -22.11 -57.27 6.10
N GLY A 305 -21.27 -57.08 5.08
CA GLY A 305 -21.33 -57.86 3.84
C GLY A 305 -21.13 -59.37 4.09
N ASP A 306 -20.19 -59.74 4.96
CA ASP A 306 -19.96 -61.14 5.34
C ASP A 306 -21.21 -61.74 6.04
N ALA A 307 -21.83 -60.99 6.95
CA ALA A 307 -23.07 -61.40 7.61
C ALA A 307 -24.26 -61.52 6.63
N GLU A 308 -24.35 -60.64 5.63
CA GLU A 308 -25.36 -60.73 4.57
C GLU A 308 -25.16 -61.99 3.71
N ILE A 309 -23.92 -62.31 3.36
CA ILE A 309 -23.58 -63.54 2.61
C ILE A 309 -23.96 -64.77 3.43
N GLU A 310 -23.64 -64.79 4.74
CA GLU A 310 -24.02 -65.90 5.62
C GLU A 310 -25.54 -66.06 5.71
N LEU A 311 -26.28 -64.96 5.81
CA LEU A 311 -27.74 -64.96 5.81
C LEU A 311 -28.32 -65.47 4.49
N ILE A 312 -27.74 -65.11 3.34
CA ILE A 312 -28.15 -65.64 2.04
C ILE A 312 -27.90 -67.13 1.97
N ARG A 313 -26.72 -67.61 2.37
CA ARG A 313 -26.40 -69.05 2.43
C ARG A 313 -27.39 -69.82 3.31
N ALA A 314 -27.68 -69.30 4.51
CA ALA A 314 -28.66 -69.92 5.41
C ALA A 314 -30.08 -69.95 4.80
N ARG A 315 -30.47 -68.92 4.03
CA ARG A 315 -31.74 -68.90 3.29
C ARG A 315 -31.78 -69.93 2.16
N GLU A 316 -30.70 -70.06 1.41
CA GLU A 316 -30.55 -71.07 0.34
C GLU A 316 -30.61 -72.48 0.91
N GLU A 317 -29.85 -72.77 1.97
CA GLU A 317 -29.88 -74.06 2.68
C GLU A 317 -31.29 -74.39 3.20
N LEU A 318 -31.97 -73.43 3.81
CA LEU A 318 -33.35 -73.60 4.25
C LEU A 318 -34.29 -73.87 3.06
N GLY A 319 -34.07 -73.19 1.93
CA GLY A 319 -34.78 -73.42 0.67
C GLY A 319 -34.60 -74.86 0.16
N GLU A 320 -33.37 -75.36 0.15
CA GLU A 320 -33.06 -76.74 -0.21
C GLU A 320 -33.73 -77.76 0.71
N ILE A 321 -33.66 -77.55 2.03
CA ILE A 321 -34.27 -78.45 3.02
C ILE A 321 -35.80 -78.46 2.85
N LYS A 322 -36.43 -77.29 2.63
CA LYS A 322 -37.87 -77.20 2.34
C LYS A 322 -38.23 -77.95 1.06
N SER A 323 -37.44 -77.80 -0.01
CA SER A 323 -37.63 -78.52 -1.27
C SER A 323 -37.50 -80.04 -1.10
N LYS A 324 -36.47 -80.51 -0.38
CA LYS A 324 -36.28 -81.93 -0.03
C LYS A 324 -37.47 -82.47 0.77
N ARG A 325 -37.93 -81.73 1.79
CA ARG A 325 -39.12 -82.06 2.57
C ARG A 325 -40.37 -82.15 1.70
N ASP A 326 -40.58 -81.20 0.80
CA ASP A 326 -41.75 -81.15 -0.08
C ASP A 326 -41.70 -82.29 -1.12
N HIS A 327 -40.52 -82.62 -1.65
CA HIS A 327 -40.31 -83.80 -2.49
C HIS A 327 -40.65 -85.10 -1.76
N LEU A 328 -40.16 -85.27 -0.51
CA LEU A 328 -40.51 -86.43 0.32
C LEU A 328 -42.01 -86.49 0.59
N ARG A 329 -42.66 -85.34 0.84
CA ARG A 329 -44.10 -85.26 1.04
C ARG A 329 -44.87 -85.71 -0.21
N TRP A 330 -44.48 -85.25 -1.40
CA TRP A 330 -45.10 -85.69 -2.66
C TRP A 330 -44.83 -87.15 -2.97
N SER A 331 -43.61 -87.63 -2.72
CA SER A 331 -43.25 -89.05 -2.88
C SER A 331 -44.08 -89.94 -1.95
N LEU A 332 -44.21 -89.56 -0.68
CA LEU A 332 -45.05 -90.26 0.30
C LEU A 332 -46.52 -90.27 -0.13
N GLU A 333 -47.03 -89.16 -0.65
CA GLU A 333 -48.40 -89.10 -1.18
C GLU A 333 -48.57 -89.97 -2.44
N ALA A 334 -47.58 -89.99 -3.33
CA ALA A 334 -47.58 -90.85 -4.51
C ALA A 334 -47.54 -92.35 -4.13
N GLU A 335 -46.71 -92.75 -3.18
CA GLU A 335 -46.69 -94.11 -2.65
C GLU A 335 -47.98 -94.46 -1.92
N ARG A 336 -48.59 -93.51 -1.19
CA ARG A 336 -49.93 -93.69 -0.62
C ARG A 336 -50.99 -93.95 -1.69
N MET A 337 -50.95 -93.19 -2.79
CA MET A 337 -51.86 -93.40 -3.93
C MET A 337 -51.66 -94.76 -4.59
N LYS A 338 -50.40 -95.19 -4.79
CA LYS A 338 -50.08 -96.53 -5.35
C LYS A 338 -50.53 -97.67 -4.45
N ALA A 339 -50.30 -97.56 -3.14
CA ALA A 339 -50.74 -98.55 -2.16
C ALA A 339 -52.27 -98.56 -1.97
N GLY A 340 -52.97 -97.52 -2.45
CA GLY A 340 -54.43 -97.46 -2.49
C GLY A 340 -55.06 -97.72 -1.12
N LEU A 341 -56.01 -98.67 -1.09
CA LEU A 341 -56.80 -98.98 0.10
C LEU A 341 -56.00 -99.65 1.23
N LEU A 342 -54.82 -100.23 0.94
CA LEU A 342 -53.97 -100.84 1.97
C LEU A 342 -53.48 -99.83 3.02
N THR A 343 -53.38 -98.54 2.65
CA THR A 343 -52.91 -97.50 3.58
C THR A 343 -53.99 -97.05 4.56
N ARG A 344 -55.28 -97.24 4.21
CA ARG A 344 -56.44 -96.85 5.03
C ARG A 344 -57.19 -98.10 5.46
N LYS A 345 -56.72 -98.68 6.57
CA LYS A 345 -57.24 -99.93 7.14
C LYS A 345 -58.75 -99.92 7.38
N ASP A 346 -59.30 -98.77 7.78
CA ASP A 346 -60.73 -98.63 8.07
C ASP A 346 -61.56 -98.80 6.79
N LEU A 347 -61.18 -98.11 5.70
CA LEU A 347 -61.88 -98.19 4.42
C LEU A 347 -61.69 -99.57 3.74
N LEU A 348 -60.56 -100.24 3.99
CA LEU A 348 -60.34 -101.62 3.55
C LEU A 348 -61.29 -102.59 4.26
N ARG A 349 -61.50 -102.38 5.57
CA ARG A 349 -62.43 -103.18 6.37
C ARG A 349 -63.87 -102.96 5.94
N ASP A 350 -64.26 -101.70 5.68
CA ASP A 350 -65.59 -101.38 5.15
C ASP A 350 -65.83 -102.02 3.77
N PHE A 351 -64.80 -102.04 2.90
CA PHE A 351 -64.91 -102.72 1.59
C PHE A 351 -65.06 -104.24 1.75
N GLN A 352 -64.34 -104.83 2.70
CA GLN A 352 -64.48 -106.25 3.04
C GLN A 352 -65.88 -106.54 3.58
N ASP A 353 -66.37 -105.73 4.52
CA ASP A 353 -67.71 -105.88 5.09
C ASP A 353 -68.80 -105.75 4.00
N ALA A 354 -68.65 -104.79 3.08
CA ALA A 354 -69.56 -104.60 1.94
C ALA A 354 -69.49 -105.77 0.94
N THR A 355 -68.31 -106.34 0.69
CA THR A 355 -68.18 -107.52 -0.19
C THR A 355 -68.79 -108.76 0.45
N ASP A 356 -68.57 -108.97 1.75
CA ASP A 356 -69.23 -110.02 2.53
C ASP A 356 -70.76 -109.86 2.52
N GLU A 357 -71.25 -108.62 2.60
CA GLU A 357 -72.67 -108.33 2.47
C GLU A 357 -73.21 -108.65 1.06
N VAL A 358 -72.47 -108.32 0.00
CA VAL A 358 -72.83 -108.69 -1.39
C VAL A 358 -72.86 -110.21 -1.58
N VAL A 359 -71.93 -110.96 -0.97
CA VAL A 359 -71.95 -112.42 -1.01
C VAL A 359 -73.21 -112.96 -0.34
N LYS A 360 -73.56 -112.47 0.85
CA LYS A 360 -74.80 -112.84 1.54
C LYS A 360 -76.05 -112.52 0.70
N LEU A 361 -76.07 -111.38 0.01
CA LEU A 361 -77.17 -111.01 -0.90
C LEU A 361 -77.23 -111.90 -2.14
N LYS A 362 -76.10 -112.32 -2.72
CA LYS A 362 -76.06 -113.30 -3.83
C LYS A 362 -76.59 -114.66 -3.41
N GLU A 363 -76.27 -115.14 -2.22
CA GLU A 363 -76.81 -116.39 -1.69
C GLU A 363 -78.31 -116.31 -1.48
N LYS A 364 -78.82 -115.21 -0.90
CA LYS A 364 -80.26 -114.94 -0.79
C LYS A 364 -80.94 -114.90 -2.17
N LYS A 365 -80.30 -114.30 -3.18
CA LYS A 365 -80.80 -114.31 -4.56
C LYS A 365 -80.92 -115.73 -5.11
N LYS A 366 -79.89 -116.58 -4.94
CA LYS A 366 -79.94 -117.99 -5.36
C LYS A 366 -81.05 -118.77 -4.63
N GLN A 367 -81.23 -118.54 -3.34
CA GLN A 367 -82.31 -119.16 -2.56
C GLN A 367 -83.69 -118.74 -3.10
N LEU A 368 -83.89 -117.45 -3.38
CA LEU A 368 -85.12 -116.94 -3.98
C LEU A 368 -85.34 -117.47 -5.40
N GLU A 369 -84.29 -117.59 -6.22
CA GLU A 369 -84.37 -118.22 -7.55
C GLU A 369 -84.76 -119.71 -7.45
N SER A 370 -84.28 -120.42 -6.43
CA SER A 370 -84.70 -121.81 -6.15
C SER A 370 -86.19 -121.87 -5.75
N GLN A 371 -86.64 -120.96 -4.89
CA GLN A 371 -88.06 -120.87 -4.48
C GLN A 371 -88.97 -120.47 -5.64
N ILE A 372 -88.53 -119.56 -6.51
CA ILE A 372 -89.24 -119.21 -7.75
C ILE A 372 -89.31 -120.43 -8.67
N ASN A 373 -88.22 -121.19 -8.82
CA ASN A 373 -88.24 -122.42 -9.63
C ASN A 373 -89.17 -123.50 -9.05
N GLU A 374 -89.24 -123.66 -7.72
CA GLU A 374 -90.18 -124.58 -7.07
C GLU A 374 -91.64 -124.14 -7.24
N THR A 375 -91.95 -122.86 -7.01
CA THR A 375 -93.30 -122.33 -7.23
C THR A 375 -93.69 -122.38 -8.71
N THR A 376 -92.75 -122.18 -9.64
CA THR A 376 -92.99 -122.33 -11.08
C THR A 376 -93.27 -123.80 -11.47
N LYS A 377 -92.64 -124.78 -10.81
CA LYS A 377 -92.97 -126.21 -10.96
C LYS A 377 -94.37 -126.52 -10.42
N LEU A 378 -94.72 -126.01 -9.23
CA LEU A 378 -96.06 -126.16 -8.65
C LEU A 378 -97.16 -125.54 -9.54
N VAL A 379 -96.89 -124.38 -10.15
CA VAL A 379 -97.82 -123.74 -11.12
C VAL A 379 -97.95 -124.57 -12.41
N ARG A 380 -96.87 -125.21 -12.90
CA ARG A 380 -96.96 -126.14 -14.05
C ARG A 380 -97.76 -127.40 -13.72
N GLU A 381 -97.66 -127.92 -12.51
CA GLU A 381 -98.45 -129.07 -12.04
C GLU A 381 -99.94 -128.70 -11.86
N ALA A 382 -100.24 -127.50 -11.36
CA ALA A 382 -101.59 -126.96 -11.33
C ALA A 382 -102.18 -126.76 -12.74
N ARG A 383 -101.37 -126.32 -13.72
CA ARG A 383 -101.76 -126.19 -15.13
C ARG A 383 -102.07 -127.54 -15.78
N ARG A 384 -101.33 -128.61 -15.47
CA ARG A 384 -101.63 -129.98 -15.92
C ARG A 384 -102.95 -130.51 -15.33
N ARG A 385 -103.25 -130.19 -14.07
CA ARG A 385 -104.53 -130.57 -13.44
C ARG A 385 -105.73 -129.85 -14.05
N MET A 386 -105.56 -128.63 -14.57
CA MET A 386 -106.63 -127.92 -15.28
C MET A 386 -106.91 -128.44 -16.70
N GLN A 387 -105.91 -128.98 -17.42
CA GLN A 387 -106.11 -129.55 -18.76
C GLN A 387 -106.83 -130.91 -18.76
N MET A 388 -106.70 -131.71 -17.70
CA MET A 388 -107.43 -133.00 -17.59
C MET A 388 -108.94 -132.85 -17.30
N ASN A 389 -109.39 -131.69 -16.80
CA ASN A 389 -110.81 -131.43 -16.50
C ASN A 389 -111.56 -130.72 -17.65
N GLN A 390 -110.90 -130.33 -18.75
CA GLN A 390 -111.52 -129.68 -19.90
C GLN A 390 -111.92 -130.64 -21.04
N THR A 391 -111.44 -131.89 -21.06
CA THR A 391 -111.82 -132.86 -22.11
C THR A 391 -112.96 -133.81 -21.72
N ILE A 392 -113.46 -133.77 -20.47
CA ILE A 392 -114.61 -134.59 -20.01
C ILE A 392 -115.95 -133.84 -20.19
N ASN A 393 -115.95 -132.53 -20.48
CA ASN A 393 -117.15 -131.68 -20.58
C ASN A 393 -117.52 -131.24 -22.02
N ALA A 394 -117.01 -131.89 -23.07
CA ALA A 394 -117.26 -131.52 -24.48
C ALA A 394 -118.17 -132.48 -25.28
N GLU A 395 -118.78 -133.50 -24.64
CA GLU A 395 -119.60 -134.53 -25.34
C GLU A 395 -121.13 -134.45 -25.10
N SER A 396 -121.69 -133.32 -24.62
CA SER A 396 -123.15 -133.21 -24.53
C SER A 396 -123.70 -131.78 -24.70
N ASN A 397 -123.85 -131.36 -25.96
CA ASN A 397 -124.97 -130.56 -26.50
C ASN A 397 -124.54 -129.62 -27.64
N ASN A 398 -124.35 -130.18 -28.82
CA ASN A 398 -124.56 -129.47 -30.07
C ASN A 398 -125.35 -130.38 -31.02
N ASP A 399 -126.65 -130.48 -30.74
CA ASP A 399 -127.71 -130.81 -31.69
C ASP A 399 -128.89 -129.87 -31.39
N SER A 400 -128.85 -128.64 -31.95
CA SER A 400 -130.02 -127.84 -32.37
C SER A 400 -129.64 -126.38 -32.68
N GLN A 401 -129.24 -126.09 -33.92
CA GLN A 401 -129.95 -125.21 -34.87
C GLN A 401 -129.05 -124.79 -36.04
N MET A 402 -129.68 -124.74 -37.21
CA MET A 402 -129.16 -124.67 -38.58
C MET A 402 -129.03 -123.23 -39.13
N LEU A 403 -128.22 -123.12 -40.20
CA LEU A 403 -128.33 -122.21 -41.37
C LEU A 403 -127.93 -120.73 -41.22
N LEU A 404 -126.67 -120.44 -41.60
CA LEU A 404 -126.30 -119.93 -42.94
C LEU A 404 -124.86 -120.36 -43.27
#